data_AF-A0A7H9HPP6-F1
#
_entry.id   AF-A0A7H9HPP6-F1
#
_cell.length_a   1.000
_cell.length_b   1.000
_cell.length_c   1.000
_cell.angle_alpha   90.00
_cell.angle_beta   90.00
_cell.angle_gamma   90.00
#
_symmetry.space_group_name_H-M   'P 1'
#
loop_
_entity.id
_entity.type
_entity.pdbx_description
1 polymer ?
#
loop_
_entity_poly.entity_id
_entity_poly.type
_entity_poly.pdbx_seq_one_letter_code
_entity_poly.pdbx_strand_id
1 'polypeptide(L)'
;MGIGRSNRQILSQGKKYAEKKQKKFGTDEVSFDKDSRLEYLTGFHKRKLQRQKKAKEFIKEQERLNKIEERKNIRDERKRQLDERLRNFKQGLELGSDADDNEDSEGDDEEDEAEEWNGFESDSEETAVKPILKTVYSDNSSVSVETLEPNDNFAYLAKVNNVNLNESDKVLKQSIVRAGKYAKFLGMADKDTEKTKQKKKKFRYLTKTERKKNQYKANANKRRK
;
A
#
# COMPACT_ATOMS: atom_id res chain seq x y z
N MET A 1 26.81 37.57 -6.02
CA MET A 1 27.83 36.94 -6.89
C MET A 1 28.30 35.65 -6.24
N GLY A 2 28.01 34.50 -6.85
CA GLY A 2 28.41 33.20 -6.30
C GLY A 2 29.91 32.96 -6.51
N ILE A 3 30.64 32.75 -5.42
CA ILE A 3 32.06 32.40 -5.44
C ILE A 3 32.19 31.03 -6.12
N GLY A 4 32.66 31.03 -7.37
CA GLY A 4 32.95 29.81 -8.12
C GLY A 4 34.02 28.98 -7.41
N ARG A 5 33.91 27.65 -7.49
CA ARG A 5 34.91 26.74 -6.91
C ARG A 5 36.26 26.99 -7.60
N SER A 6 37.31 27.20 -6.80
CA SER A 6 38.68 27.39 -7.30
C SER A 6 39.15 26.18 -8.10
N ASN A 7 39.97 26.40 -9.15
CA ASN A 7 40.54 25.34 -9.99
C ASN A 7 41.26 24.25 -9.16
N ARG A 8 41.96 24.65 -8.09
CA ARG A 8 42.59 23.70 -7.14
C ARG A 8 41.57 22.81 -6.46
N GLN A 9 40.40 23.35 -6.13
CA GLN A 9 39.31 22.63 -5.48
C GLN A 9 38.62 21.68 -6.45
N ILE A 10 38.51 22.01 -7.74
CA ILE A 10 37.96 21.14 -8.80
C ILE A 10 38.90 19.96 -9.06
N LEU A 11 40.19 20.23 -9.22
CA LEU A 11 41.21 19.22 -9.52
C LEU A 11 41.50 18.28 -8.33
N SER A 12 41.30 18.73 -7.08
CA SER A 12 41.52 17.92 -5.87
C SER A 12 40.30 17.13 -5.38
N GLN A 13 39.11 17.27 -6.00
CA GLN A 13 37.92 16.52 -5.59
C GLN A 13 38.11 14.99 -5.66
N GLY A 14 38.93 14.49 -6.59
CA GLY A 14 39.19 13.06 -6.75
C GLY A 14 39.78 12.43 -5.48
N LYS A 15 40.68 13.14 -4.79
CA LYS A 15 41.28 12.67 -3.52
C LYS A 15 40.23 12.59 -2.41
N LYS A 16 39.40 13.63 -2.27
CA LYS A 16 38.28 13.65 -1.31
C LYS A 16 37.27 12.54 -1.58
N TYR A 17 37.02 12.23 -2.85
CA TYR A 17 36.13 11.13 -3.23
C TYR A 17 36.73 9.77 -2.87
N ALA A 18 38.02 9.56 -3.12
CA ALA A 18 38.73 8.35 -2.72
C ALA A 18 38.73 8.17 -1.19
N GLU A 19 39.06 9.21 -0.44
CA GLU A 19 39.02 9.22 1.03
C GLU A 19 37.62 8.95 1.58
N LYS A 20 36.58 9.59 1.03
CA LYS A 20 35.19 9.30 1.40
C LYS A 20 34.79 7.87 1.08
N LYS A 21 35.27 7.31 -0.04
CA LYS A 21 34.99 5.92 -0.41
C LYS A 21 35.70 4.93 0.53
N GLN A 22 36.93 5.24 0.95
CA GLN A 22 37.66 4.42 1.92
C GLN A 22 37.01 4.49 3.30
N LYS A 23 36.63 5.69 3.78
CA LYS A 23 35.94 5.86 5.08
C LYS A 23 34.53 5.25 5.14
N LYS A 24 33.84 5.10 4.01
CA LYS A 24 32.49 4.49 3.97
C LYS A 24 32.49 3.00 4.31
N PHE A 25 33.59 2.29 4.07
CA PHE A 25 33.65 0.83 4.19
C PHE A 25 34.88 0.32 4.96
N GLY A 26 35.86 1.17 5.24
CA GLY A 26 36.99 0.86 6.10
C GLY A 26 36.61 1.04 7.56
N THR A 27 36.85 0.00 8.36
CA THR A 27 36.84 0.09 9.82
C THR A 27 38.28 0.28 10.27
N ASP A 28 38.52 1.15 11.25
CA ASP A 28 39.88 1.47 11.70
C ASP A 28 40.53 0.26 12.40
N GLU A 29 39.72 -0.60 13.03
CA GLU A 29 40.18 -1.82 13.71
C GLU A 29 39.20 -2.98 13.45
N VAL A 30 39.72 -4.18 13.22
CA VAL A 30 38.94 -5.42 13.03
C VAL A 30 39.21 -6.37 14.19
N SER A 31 38.23 -6.53 15.08
CA SER A 31 38.27 -7.52 16.16
C SER A 31 37.74 -8.89 15.68
N PHE A 32 38.52 -9.95 15.90
CA PHE A 32 38.15 -11.32 15.54
C PHE A 32 37.65 -12.08 16.77
N ASP A 33 36.35 -11.94 17.05
CA ASP A 33 35.71 -12.69 18.11
C ASP A 33 35.29 -14.09 17.64
N LYS A 34 35.80 -15.13 18.32
CA LYS A 34 35.61 -16.53 17.93
C LYS A 34 34.15 -16.96 18.07
N ASP A 35 33.44 -16.43 19.05
CA ASP A 35 32.04 -16.77 19.31
C ASP A 35 31.13 -16.18 18.22
N SER A 36 31.36 -14.90 17.86
CA SER A 36 30.67 -14.26 16.73
C SER A 36 30.89 -15.02 15.41
N ARG A 37 32.10 -15.57 15.21
CA ARG A 37 32.43 -16.40 14.05
C ARG A 37 31.68 -17.73 14.09
N LEU A 38 31.59 -18.38 15.23
CA LEU A 38 30.85 -19.63 15.42
C LEU A 38 29.35 -19.43 15.15
N GLU A 39 28.76 -18.35 15.68
CA GLU A 39 27.38 -17.97 15.39
C GLU A 39 27.17 -17.65 13.91
N TYR A 40 28.14 -16.99 13.26
CA TYR A 40 28.07 -16.75 11.83
C TYR A 40 28.17 -18.06 11.02
N LEU A 41 29.03 -19.00 11.38
CA LEU A 41 29.16 -20.25 10.65
C LEU A 41 27.96 -21.19 10.85
N THR A 42 27.35 -21.21 12.03
CA THR A 42 26.23 -22.12 12.36
C THR A 42 24.84 -21.48 12.15
N GLY A 43 24.74 -20.16 12.28
CA GLY A 43 23.49 -19.39 12.24
C GLY A 43 22.91 -19.10 10.86
N PHE A 44 23.20 -19.91 9.84
CA PHE A 44 22.71 -19.68 8.47
C PHE A 44 21.18 -19.59 8.40
N HIS A 45 20.46 -20.42 9.15
CA HIS A 45 18.99 -20.38 9.19
C HIS A 45 18.49 -19.08 9.82
N LYS A 46 19.09 -18.64 10.95
CA LYS A 46 18.79 -17.36 11.59
C LYS A 46 18.98 -16.18 10.61
N ARG A 47 20.10 -16.14 9.88
CA ARG A 47 20.34 -15.09 8.86
C ARG A 47 19.37 -15.16 7.69
N LYS A 48 19.00 -16.37 7.25
CA LYS A 48 18.02 -16.54 6.17
C LYS A 48 16.66 -15.99 6.58
N LEU A 49 16.20 -16.29 7.80
CA LEU A 49 14.97 -15.72 8.35
C LEU A 49 15.06 -14.21 8.51
N GLN A 50 16.17 -13.68 9.04
CA GLN A 50 16.39 -12.24 9.15
C GLN A 50 16.32 -11.53 7.78
N ARG A 51 16.97 -12.10 6.74
CA ARG A 51 16.86 -11.55 5.38
C ARG A 51 15.42 -11.56 4.85
N GLN A 52 14.67 -12.63 5.11
CA GLN A 52 13.25 -12.69 4.71
C GLN A 52 12.41 -11.66 5.48
N LYS A 53 12.61 -11.51 6.79
CA LYS A 53 11.93 -10.50 7.62
C LYS A 53 12.24 -9.08 7.12
N LYS A 54 13.52 -8.76 6.94
CA LYS A 54 13.96 -7.45 6.42
C LYS A 54 13.38 -7.15 5.03
N ALA A 55 13.30 -8.14 4.15
CA ALA A 55 12.67 -7.96 2.84
C ALA A 55 11.16 -7.68 2.95
N LYS A 56 10.45 -8.37 3.85
CA LYS A 56 9.03 -8.12 4.12
C LYS A 56 8.81 -6.72 4.72
N GLU A 57 9.64 -6.33 5.70
CA GLU A 57 9.59 -5.02 6.34
C GLU A 57 9.83 -3.89 5.32
N PHE A 58 10.83 -4.04 4.46
CA PHE A 58 11.11 -3.06 3.40
C PHE A 58 9.92 -2.90 2.43
N ILE A 59 9.30 -4.01 1.99
CA ILE A 59 8.11 -3.94 1.14
C ILE A 59 6.96 -3.22 1.85
N LYS A 60 6.72 -3.56 3.13
CA LYS A 60 5.66 -2.92 3.94
C LYS A 60 5.90 -1.41 4.12
N GLU A 61 7.15 -1.00 4.30
CA GLU A 61 7.52 0.41 4.42
C GLU A 61 7.29 1.16 3.10
N GLN A 62 7.70 0.57 1.97
CA GLN A 62 7.45 1.13 0.64
C GLN A 62 5.95 1.26 0.34
N GLU A 63 5.15 0.23 0.63
CA GLU A 63 3.69 0.28 0.48
C GLU A 63 3.05 1.39 1.35
N ARG A 64 3.54 1.56 2.59
CA ARG A 64 3.07 2.63 3.48
C ARG A 64 3.37 4.01 2.89
N LEU A 65 4.59 4.22 2.38
CA LEU A 65 4.99 5.49 1.75
C LEU A 65 4.15 5.77 0.50
N ASN A 66 4.01 4.79 -0.38
CA ASN A 66 3.18 4.92 -1.58
C ASN A 66 1.72 5.28 -1.24
N LYS A 67 1.13 4.65 -0.23
CA LYS A 67 -0.23 4.97 0.21
C LYS A 67 -0.37 6.40 0.77
N ILE A 68 0.67 6.90 1.44
CA ILE A 68 0.70 8.29 1.92
C ILE A 68 0.79 9.26 0.74
N GLU A 69 1.65 8.98 -0.23
CA GLU A 69 1.79 9.77 -1.45
C GLU A 69 0.50 9.77 -2.29
N GLU A 70 -0.13 8.61 -2.49
CA GLU A 70 -1.44 8.49 -3.16
C GLU A 70 -2.51 9.34 -2.47
N ARG A 71 -2.59 9.27 -1.14
CA ARG A 71 -3.54 10.09 -0.36
C ARG A 71 -3.25 11.58 -0.51
N LYS A 72 -1.98 11.98 -0.54
CA LYS A 72 -1.59 13.37 -0.76
C LYS A 72 -2.02 13.83 -2.17
N ASN A 73 -1.71 13.03 -3.19
CA ASN A 73 -2.07 13.33 -4.58
C ASN A 73 -3.60 13.48 -4.74
N ILE A 74 -4.40 12.58 -4.14
CA ILE A 74 -5.86 12.68 -4.17
C ILE A 74 -6.36 13.97 -3.51
N ARG A 75 -5.77 14.39 -2.38
CA ARG A 75 -6.14 15.66 -1.72
C ARG A 75 -5.78 16.86 -2.59
N ASP A 76 -4.59 16.85 -3.18
CA ASP A 76 -4.11 17.93 -4.06
C ASP A 76 -4.97 18.01 -5.33
N GLU A 77 -5.35 16.88 -5.92
CA GLU A 77 -6.28 16.81 -7.06
C GLU A 77 -7.66 17.35 -6.71
N ARG A 78 -8.23 16.97 -5.55
CA ARG A 78 -9.51 17.51 -5.09
C ARG A 78 -9.45 19.01 -4.87
N LYS A 79 -8.37 19.52 -4.24
CA LYS A 79 -8.18 20.95 -4.04
C LYS A 79 -8.14 21.69 -5.37
N ARG A 80 -7.36 21.20 -6.34
CA ARG A 80 -7.30 21.78 -7.70
C ARG A 80 -8.66 21.76 -8.40
N GLN A 81 -9.42 20.67 -8.30
CA GLN A 81 -10.76 20.59 -8.87
C GLN A 81 -11.72 21.59 -8.23
N LEU A 82 -11.63 21.82 -6.92
CA LEU A 82 -12.43 22.83 -6.23
C LEU A 82 -12.00 24.25 -6.66
N ASP A 83 -10.71 24.54 -6.71
CA ASP A 83 -10.19 25.84 -7.17
C ASP A 83 -10.62 26.13 -8.62
N GLU A 84 -10.59 25.13 -9.50
CA GLU A 84 -11.06 25.25 -10.89
C GLU A 84 -12.57 25.49 -10.96
N ARG A 85 -13.37 24.77 -10.16
CA ARG A 85 -14.82 25.01 -10.07
C ARG A 85 -15.15 26.40 -9.54
N LEU A 86 -14.44 26.88 -8.52
CA LEU A 86 -14.62 28.23 -7.98
C LEU A 86 -14.25 29.29 -9.01
N ARG A 87 -13.15 29.09 -9.76
CA ARG A 87 -12.78 29.98 -10.87
C ARG A 87 -13.84 30.00 -11.97
N ASN A 88 -14.34 28.84 -12.40
CA ASN A 88 -15.40 28.75 -13.40
C ASN A 88 -16.72 29.36 -12.91
N PHE A 89 -17.04 29.21 -11.62
CA PHE A 89 -18.21 29.84 -11.00
C PHE A 89 -18.08 31.37 -10.97
N LYS A 90 -16.93 31.89 -10.52
CA LYS A 90 -16.63 33.33 -10.54
C LYS A 90 -16.72 33.89 -11.95
N GLN A 91 -16.10 33.23 -12.93
CA GLN A 91 -16.17 33.64 -14.33
C GLN A 91 -17.62 33.60 -14.87
N GLY A 92 -18.42 32.61 -14.49
CA GLY A 92 -19.83 32.53 -14.85
C GLY A 92 -20.71 33.61 -14.21
N LEU A 93 -20.37 34.04 -12.98
CA LEU A 93 -21.02 35.17 -12.31
C LEU A 93 -20.64 36.50 -12.96
N GLU A 94 -19.36 36.70 -13.25
CA GLU A 94 -18.82 37.92 -13.88
C GLU A 94 -19.41 38.11 -15.29
N LEU A 95 -19.64 37.00 -16.03
CA LEU A 95 -20.33 37.03 -17.32
C LEU A 95 -21.84 37.32 -17.22
N GLY A 96 -22.43 37.19 -16.02
CA GLY A 96 -23.83 37.49 -15.73
C GLY A 96 -24.04 38.85 -15.04
N SER A 97 -22.98 39.50 -14.56
CA SER A 97 -23.03 40.77 -13.83
C SER A 97 -22.67 42.00 -14.67
N ASP A 98 -22.43 41.88 -15.98
CA ASP A 98 -22.32 43.00 -16.92
C ASP A 98 -23.68 43.71 -17.20
N ALA A 99 -24.67 43.50 -16.33
CA ALA A 99 -25.99 44.10 -16.37
C ALA A 99 -26.53 44.42 -14.97
N ASP A 100 -25.78 45.13 -14.12
CA ASP A 100 -26.26 46.30 -13.36
C ASP A 100 -25.09 46.96 -12.61
N ASP A 101 -25.22 48.26 -12.40
CA ASP A 101 -24.18 49.24 -12.10
C ASP A 101 -23.61 49.15 -10.66
N ASN A 102 -22.30 49.42 -10.55
CA ASN A 102 -21.63 50.20 -9.50
C ASN A 102 -22.33 50.35 -8.12
N GLU A 103 -21.86 49.62 -7.10
CA GLU A 103 -21.73 50.21 -5.76
C GLU A 103 -20.70 49.48 -4.90
N ASP A 104 -19.95 50.33 -4.19
CA ASP A 104 -19.05 50.09 -3.09
C ASP A 104 -19.48 48.96 -2.13
N SER A 105 -18.56 48.06 -1.82
CA SER A 105 -18.66 47.23 -0.62
C SER A 105 -17.26 46.86 -0.17
N GLU A 106 -16.60 47.83 0.48
CA GLU A 106 -15.66 47.52 1.56
C GLU A 106 -16.35 46.57 2.55
N GLY A 107 -16.11 45.28 2.37
CA GLY A 107 -16.57 44.20 3.24
C GLY A 107 -15.35 43.53 3.85
N ASP A 108 -14.92 44.10 4.97
CA ASP A 108 -14.34 43.45 6.14
C ASP A 108 -13.58 42.13 5.89
N ASP A 109 -12.26 42.18 6.10
CA ASP A 109 -11.45 41.01 6.47
C ASP A 109 -11.95 40.53 7.86
N GLU A 110 -13.14 39.93 7.90
CA GLU A 110 -13.50 39.05 8.99
C GLU A 110 -12.60 37.82 8.82
N GLU A 111 -11.57 37.76 9.67
CA GLU A 111 -10.91 36.53 10.07
C GLU A 111 -12.01 35.52 10.40
N ASP A 112 -12.40 34.72 9.40
CA ASP A 112 -13.13 33.47 9.56
C ASP A 112 -12.22 32.60 10.44
N GLU A 113 -12.39 32.79 11.74
CA GLU A 113 -11.90 31.99 12.83
C GLU A 113 -12.42 30.60 12.56
N ALA A 114 -11.63 29.86 11.76
CA ALA A 114 -11.91 28.50 11.38
C ALA A 114 -12.26 27.78 12.66
N GLU A 115 -13.53 27.39 12.80
CA GLU A 115 -13.98 26.50 13.86
C GLU A 115 -13.16 25.22 13.71
N GLU A 116 -12.01 25.22 14.38
CA GLU A 116 -11.12 24.10 14.53
C GLU A 116 -11.98 23.04 15.16
N TRP A 117 -12.34 22.03 14.37
CA TRP A 117 -13.13 20.90 14.80
C TRP A 117 -12.48 20.33 16.08
N ASN A 118 -13.00 20.76 17.23
CA ASN A 118 -12.71 20.21 18.52
C ASN A 118 -13.50 18.92 18.57
N GLY A 119 -12.82 17.80 18.28
CA GLY A 119 -13.43 16.47 18.29
C GLY A 119 -14.25 16.29 19.56
N PHE A 120 -15.38 15.57 19.47
CA PHE A 120 -16.35 15.40 20.55
C PHE A 120 -15.69 15.54 21.92
N GLU A 121 -16.07 16.59 22.66
CA GLU A 121 -15.71 16.73 24.06
C GLU A 121 -16.05 15.39 24.71
N SER A 122 -15.00 14.64 25.03
CA SER A 122 -15.13 13.44 25.84
C SER A 122 -15.51 13.99 27.20
N ASP A 123 -16.81 14.15 27.41
CA ASP A 123 -17.38 14.35 28.72
C ASP A 123 -16.99 13.12 29.51
N SER A 124 -15.83 13.23 30.17
CA SER A 124 -15.26 12.24 31.05
C SER A 124 -16.03 12.31 32.36
N GLU A 125 -17.34 12.11 32.26
CA GLU A 125 -18.01 11.40 33.31
C GLU A 125 -17.34 10.03 33.36
N GLU A 126 -16.46 9.87 34.35
CA GLU A 126 -15.84 8.61 34.75
C GLU A 126 -16.93 7.62 35.17
N THR A 127 -17.75 7.18 34.22
CA THR A 127 -18.37 5.87 34.33
C THR A 127 -17.19 4.91 34.25
N ALA A 128 -16.80 4.41 35.42
CA ALA A 128 -15.79 3.38 35.60
C ALA A 128 -16.26 2.07 34.95
N VAL A 129 -16.49 2.08 33.64
CA VAL A 129 -16.71 0.89 32.83
C VAL A 129 -15.33 0.28 32.67
N LYS A 130 -14.98 -0.58 33.63
CA LYS A 130 -13.79 -1.42 33.56
C LYS A 130 -13.74 -2.03 32.15
N PRO A 131 -12.62 -1.92 31.41
CA PRO A 131 -12.51 -2.61 30.13
C PRO A 131 -12.79 -4.08 30.36
N ILE A 132 -13.83 -4.61 29.70
CA ILE A 132 -14.36 -5.96 29.90
C ILE A 132 -13.28 -7.04 29.64
N LEU A 133 -12.19 -6.68 28.97
CA LEU A 133 -11.13 -7.61 28.59
C LEU A 133 -9.76 -7.23 29.18
N LYS A 134 -9.50 -7.72 30.40
CA LYS A 134 -8.15 -8.11 30.83
C LYS A 134 -8.19 -9.58 31.24
N THR A 135 -8.09 -10.48 30.28
CA THR A 135 -7.82 -11.89 30.54
C THR A 135 -6.34 -12.14 30.32
N VAL A 136 -5.58 -12.26 31.42
CA VAL A 136 -4.29 -12.94 31.41
C VAL A 136 -4.61 -14.42 31.18
N TYR A 137 -4.35 -14.92 29.98
CA TYR A 137 -4.48 -16.35 29.71
C TYR A 137 -3.39 -17.07 30.50
N SER A 138 -3.80 -17.86 31.48
CA SER A 138 -2.93 -18.87 32.07
C SER A 138 -2.75 -19.95 31.01
N ASP A 139 -1.54 -20.48 30.81
CA ASP A 139 -1.19 -21.48 29.77
C ASP A 139 -1.95 -22.82 29.86
N ASN A 140 -2.94 -22.91 30.75
CA ASN A 140 -3.73 -24.10 31.06
C ASN A 140 -5.18 -23.99 30.54
N SER A 141 -5.52 -23.02 29.68
CA SER A 141 -6.87 -22.92 29.11
C SER A 141 -7.11 -24.03 28.07
N SER A 142 -7.78 -25.11 28.47
CA SER A 142 -8.25 -26.15 27.55
C SER A 142 -9.49 -25.67 26.80
N VAL A 143 -9.41 -25.54 25.48
CA VAL A 143 -10.56 -25.23 24.62
C VAL A 143 -11.26 -26.54 24.27
N SER A 144 -12.45 -26.77 24.85
CA SER A 144 -13.35 -27.85 24.43
C SER A 144 -14.16 -27.36 23.23
N VAL A 145 -13.88 -27.91 22.05
CA VAL A 145 -14.70 -27.67 20.86
C VAL A 145 -15.83 -28.68 20.88
N GLU A 146 -16.99 -28.28 21.40
CA GLU A 146 -18.23 -29.01 21.20
C GLU A 146 -18.68 -28.80 19.75
N THR A 147 -18.84 -29.89 19.00
CA THR A 147 -19.43 -29.85 17.68
C THR A 147 -20.92 -29.56 17.84
N LEU A 148 -21.33 -28.32 17.61
CA LEU A 148 -22.74 -27.95 17.46
C LEU A 148 -23.37 -28.91 16.44
N GLU A 149 -24.42 -29.62 16.86
CA GLU A 149 -25.22 -30.40 15.93
C GLU A 149 -25.72 -29.48 14.81
N PRO A 150 -25.74 -29.96 13.54
CA PRO A 150 -26.29 -29.18 12.45
C PRO A 150 -27.74 -28.81 12.83
N ASN A 151 -28.00 -27.51 12.94
CA ASN A 151 -29.33 -27.02 13.24
C ASN A 151 -30.22 -27.28 12.02
N ASP A 152 -30.88 -28.44 12.02
CA ASP A 152 -31.76 -28.89 10.94
C ASP A 152 -33.02 -28.02 10.78
N ASN A 153 -33.22 -27.02 11.66
CA ASN A 153 -34.39 -26.14 11.65
C ASN A 153 -34.27 -24.97 10.66
N PHE A 154 -33.84 -25.26 9.43
CA PHE A 154 -33.69 -24.26 8.36
C PHE A 154 -35.00 -23.53 8.04
N ALA A 155 -36.14 -24.22 8.17
CA ALA A 155 -37.46 -23.63 7.93
C ALA A 155 -37.81 -22.54 8.94
N TYR A 156 -37.53 -22.76 10.24
CA TYR A 156 -37.75 -21.76 11.28
C TYR A 156 -36.82 -20.57 11.13
N LEU A 157 -35.52 -20.83 10.91
CA LEU A 157 -34.54 -19.77 10.70
C LEU A 157 -34.92 -18.91 9.49
N ALA A 158 -35.38 -19.51 8.41
CA ALA A 158 -35.83 -18.77 7.25
C ALA A 158 -37.09 -17.94 7.53
N LYS A 159 -38.04 -18.47 8.30
CA LYS A 159 -39.23 -17.71 8.72
C LYS A 159 -38.86 -16.50 9.60
N VAL A 160 -37.93 -16.69 10.54
CA VAL A 160 -37.38 -15.62 11.40
C VAL A 160 -36.67 -14.56 10.57
N ASN A 161 -35.95 -14.96 9.52
CA ASN A 161 -35.23 -14.05 8.64
C ASN A 161 -36.05 -13.59 7.42
N ASN A 162 -37.36 -13.89 7.38
CA ASN A 162 -38.26 -13.58 6.27
C ASN A 162 -37.74 -14.01 4.87
N VAL A 163 -37.10 -15.18 4.79
CA VAL A 163 -36.54 -15.75 3.55
C VAL A 163 -37.47 -16.81 2.97
N ASN A 164 -37.79 -16.69 1.68
CA ASN A 164 -38.57 -17.69 0.93
C ASN A 164 -37.64 -18.80 0.40
N LEU A 165 -37.67 -20.00 1.01
CA LEU A 165 -36.86 -21.15 0.57
C LEU A 165 -37.23 -21.63 -0.84
N ASN A 166 -38.50 -21.54 -1.24
CA ASN A 166 -38.94 -22.01 -2.56
C ASN A 166 -38.32 -21.21 -3.72
N GLU A 167 -37.82 -20.00 -3.45
CA GLU A 167 -37.22 -19.11 -4.44
C GLU A 167 -35.70 -19.06 -4.35
N SER A 168 -35.08 -19.66 -3.32
CA SER A 168 -33.63 -19.59 -3.09
C SER A 168 -32.84 -20.10 -4.28
N ASP A 169 -33.29 -21.20 -4.89
CA ASP A 169 -32.63 -21.80 -6.05
C ASP A 169 -32.71 -20.92 -7.30
N LYS A 170 -33.83 -20.21 -7.46
CA LYS A 170 -34.02 -19.26 -8.58
C LYS A 170 -33.08 -18.07 -8.40
N VAL A 171 -33.02 -17.51 -7.19
CA VAL A 171 -32.12 -16.40 -6.85
C VAL A 171 -30.66 -16.81 -7.02
N LEU A 172 -30.28 -18.01 -6.58
CA LEU A 172 -28.94 -18.56 -6.76
C LEU A 172 -28.56 -18.72 -8.24
N LYS A 173 -29.46 -19.26 -9.07
CA LYS A 173 -29.21 -19.38 -10.51
C LYS A 173 -29.06 -18.01 -11.17
N GLN A 174 -29.90 -17.04 -10.81
CA GLN A 174 -29.82 -15.67 -11.34
C GLN A 174 -28.52 -14.96 -10.93
N SER A 175 -28.07 -15.14 -9.69
CA SER A 175 -26.84 -14.53 -9.18
C SER A 175 -25.59 -15.10 -9.85
N ILE A 176 -25.54 -16.43 -10.06
CA ILE A 176 -24.47 -17.09 -10.81
C ILE A 176 -24.40 -16.56 -12.25
N VAL A 177 -25.56 -16.44 -12.93
CA VAL A 177 -25.62 -15.90 -14.30
C VAL A 177 -25.16 -14.43 -14.34
N ARG A 178 -25.61 -13.60 -13.39
CA ARG A 178 -25.20 -12.19 -13.28
C ARG A 178 -23.69 -12.06 -13.05
N ALA A 179 -23.14 -12.85 -12.11
CA ALA A 179 -21.71 -12.89 -11.83
C ALA A 179 -20.91 -13.33 -13.06
N GLY A 180 -21.37 -14.35 -13.79
CA GLY A 180 -20.74 -14.79 -15.04
C GLY A 180 -20.74 -13.71 -16.14
N LYS A 181 -21.86 -12.97 -16.29
CA LYS A 181 -21.94 -11.82 -17.22
C LYS A 181 -20.99 -10.70 -16.80
N TYR A 182 -20.91 -10.39 -15.50
CA TYR A 182 -20.02 -9.36 -14.98
C TYR A 182 -18.54 -9.74 -15.15
N ALA A 183 -18.19 -11.00 -14.90
CA ALA A 183 -16.85 -11.53 -15.16
C ALA A 183 -16.48 -11.47 -16.65
N LYS A 184 -17.44 -11.71 -17.56
CA LYS A 184 -17.26 -11.49 -19.00
C LYS A 184 -17.04 -10.02 -19.33
N PHE A 185 -17.86 -9.13 -18.76
CA PHE A 185 -17.75 -7.69 -18.95
C PHE A 185 -16.40 -7.13 -18.47
N LEU A 186 -15.88 -7.62 -17.34
CA LEU A 186 -14.55 -7.26 -16.84
C LEU A 186 -13.38 -7.96 -17.57
N GLY A 187 -13.64 -8.74 -18.63
CA GLY A 187 -12.61 -9.46 -19.38
C GLY A 187 -11.90 -10.56 -18.57
N MET A 188 -12.53 -11.03 -17.49
CA MET A 188 -12.00 -12.09 -16.62
C MET A 188 -12.41 -13.48 -17.09
N ALA A 189 -13.55 -13.59 -17.80
CA ALA A 189 -14.15 -14.86 -18.21
C ALA A 189 -13.58 -15.48 -19.50
N ASP A 190 -12.81 -14.76 -20.30
CA ASP A 190 -12.18 -15.30 -21.53
C ASP A 190 -10.96 -16.18 -21.24
N LYS A 191 -10.75 -16.60 -19.99
CA LYS A 191 -9.62 -17.46 -19.61
C LYS A 191 -10.00 -18.92 -19.38
N ASP A 192 -11.13 -19.35 -19.95
CA ASP A 192 -11.68 -20.70 -19.83
C ASP A 192 -11.58 -21.55 -21.10
N THR A 193 -10.67 -21.21 -22.02
CA THR A 193 -10.11 -22.19 -22.95
C THR A 193 -8.60 -22.28 -22.72
N GLU A 194 -8.20 -23.35 -22.03
CA GLU A 194 -6.80 -23.77 -21.88
C GLU A 194 -5.82 -22.74 -21.28
N LYS A 195 -6.00 -22.39 -20.00
CA LYS A 195 -4.79 -22.19 -19.18
C LYS A 195 -4.09 -23.53 -19.09
N THR A 196 -3.28 -23.87 -20.10
CA THR A 196 -2.27 -24.92 -20.02
C THR A 196 -1.55 -24.68 -18.70
N LYS A 197 -1.75 -25.58 -17.73
CA LYS A 197 -1.09 -25.50 -16.42
C LYS A 197 0.37 -25.23 -16.71
N GLN A 198 0.88 -24.03 -16.35
CA GLN A 198 2.23 -23.66 -16.73
C GLN A 198 3.16 -24.75 -16.20
N LYS A 199 3.76 -25.52 -17.12
CA LYS A 199 4.60 -26.65 -16.75
C LYS A 199 5.68 -26.10 -15.82
N LYS A 200 5.79 -26.68 -14.62
CA LYS A 200 6.85 -26.33 -13.66
C LYS A 200 8.16 -26.31 -14.45
N LYS A 201 8.85 -25.15 -14.44
CA LYS A 201 10.12 -25.01 -15.15
C LYS A 201 11.07 -26.06 -14.58
N LYS A 202 11.32 -27.13 -15.34
CA LYS A 202 12.37 -28.09 -14.98
C LYS A 202 13.67 -27.30 -15.04
N PHE A 203 14.44 -27.28 -13.96
CA PHE A 203 15.79 -26.74 -14.01
C PHE A 203 16.56 -27.61 -15.03
N ARG A 204 16.73 -27.06 -16.22
CA ARG A 204 17.57 -27.65 -17.27
C ARG A 204 18.49 -26.52 -17.68
N TYR A 205 19.75 -26.88 -17.92
CA TYR A 205 20.67 -25.91 -18.52
C TYR A 205 20.10 -25.47 -19.87
N LEU A 206 20.06 -24.16 -20.08
CA LEU A 206 19.72 -23.58 -21.37
C LEU A 206 20.58 -24.24 -22.45
N THR A 207 19.94 -24.67 -23.54
CA THR A 207 20.67 -25.18 -24.70
C THR A 207 21.58 -24.08 -25.27
N LYS A 208 22.61 -24.45 -26.06
CA LYS A 208 23.56 -23.47 -26.63
C LYS A 208 22.83 -22.36 -27.40
N THR A 209 21.78 -22.71 -28.13
CA THR A 209 20.97 -21.76 -28.92
C THR A 209 20.13 -20.83 -28.04
N GLU A 210 19.51 -21.34 -26.99
CA GLU A 210 18.74 -20.54 -26.01
C GLU A 210 19.64 -19.59 -25.22
N ARG A 211 20.85 -20.04 -24.83
CA ARG A 211 21.84 -19.20 -24.15
C ARG A 211 22.25 -18.01 -25.02
N LYS A 212 22.51 -18.26 -26.32
CA LYS A 212 22.85 -17.21 -27.30
C LYS A 212 21.71 -16.19 -27.44
N LYS A 213 20.45 -16.65 -27.52
CA LYS A 213 19.27 -15.77 -27.57
C LYS A 213 19.12 -14.92 -26.31
N ASN A 214 19.32 -15.50 -25.12
CA ASN A 214 19.27 -14.75 -23.85
C ASN A 214 20.41 -13.72 -23.75
N GLN A 215 21.61 -14.06 -24.20
CA GLN A 215 22.74 -13.13 -24.23
C GLN A 215 22.48 -11.96 -25.19
N TYR A 216 21.88 -12.23 -26.36
CA TYR A 216 21.46 -11.20 -27.30
C TYR A 216 20.41 -10.25 -26.68
N LYS A 217 19.38 -10.79 -26.02
CA LYS A 217 18.37 -9.99 -25.30
C LYS A 217 18.98 -9.15 -24.17
N ALA A 218 19.89 -9.73 -23.39
CA ALA A 218 20.57 -9.01 -22.31
C ALA A 218 21.42 -7.85 -22.85
N ASN A 219 22.14 -8.07 -23.96
CA ASN A 219 22.94 -7.03 -24.61
C ASN A 219 22.06 -5.94 -25.24
N ALA A 220 20.93 -6.31 -25.85
CA ALA A 220 19.96 -5.36 -26.39
C ALA A 220 19.37 -4.46 -25.29
N ASN A 221 19.01 -5.05 -24.14
CA ASN A 221 18.50 -4.30 -22.99
C ASN A 221 19.56 -3.38 -22.36
N LYS A 222 20.83 -3.81 -22.33
CA LYS A 222 21.95 -2.96 -21.90
C LYS A 222 22.17 -1.76 -22.82
N ARG A 223 21.86 -1.90 -24.12
CA ARG A 223 21.98 -0.83 -25.12
C ARG A 223 20.79 0.13 -25.16
N ARG A 224 19.64 -0.24 -24.58
CA ARG A 224 18.45 0.63 -24.46
C ARG A 224 18.54 1.59 -23.27
N LYS A 225 19.56 1.48 -22.43
CA LYS A 225 19.80 2.32 -21.27
C LYS A 225 21.07 3.13 -21.50
#